data_AF-A0A061QNU9-F1
#
_entry.id   AF-A0A061QNU9-F1
#
_cell.length_a   1.000
_cell.length_b   1.000
_cell.length_c   1.000
_cell.angle_alpha   90.00
_cell.angle_beta   90.00
_cell.angle_gamma   90.00
#
_symmetry.space_group_name_H-M   'P 1'
#
loop_
_entity.id
_entity.type
_entity.pdbx_description
1 polymer ?
#
loop_
_entity_poly.entity_id
_entity_poly.type
_entity_poly.pdbx_seq_one_letter_code
_entity_poly.pdbx_strand_id
1 'polypeptide(L)'
;MLPGVDLESGVPELKKGDLCAIMCPGNPAPVAVGETAIASDDVFMAGGKGRLLYALHHYRDCLWGLPEKPSVPNEGFLEDAVAA
;
A
#
# COMPACT_ATOMS: atom_id res chain seq x y z
N MET A 1 1.44 2.44 8.20
CA MET A 1 1.04 2.40 9.62
C MET A 1 -0.46 2.67 9.70
N LEU A 2 -1.18 2.13 10.69
CA LEU A 2 -2.63 2.28 10.81
C LEU A 2 -3.13 3.74 10.79
N PRO A 3 -2.45 4.72 11.43
CA PRO A 3 -2.87 6.12 11.34
C PRO A 3 -2.85 6.73 9.93
N GLY A 4 -2.14 6.13 8.97
CA GLY A 4 -2.05 6.61 7.59
C GLY A 4 -2.93 5.82 6.61
N VAL A 5 -3.82 4.96 7.11
CA VAL A 5 -4.74 4.18 6.28
C VAL A 5 -6.10 4.86 6.35
N ASP A 6 -6.73 5.03 5.19
CA ASP A 6 -8.13 5.44 5.12
C ASP A 6 -9.03 4.28 5.56
N LEU A 7 -9.52 4.36 6.80
CA LEU A 7 -10.47 3.41 7.36
C LEU A 7 -11.93 3.79 7.07
N GLU A 8 -12.21 5.02 6.63
CA GLU A 8 -13.57 5.51 6.37
C GLU A 8 -14.12 4.95 5.06
N SER A 9 -13.26 4.79 4.05
CA SER A 9 -13.59 4.08 2.80
C SER A 9 -13.77 2.57 2.98
N GLY A 10 -13.49 2.04 4.17
CA GLY A 10 -13.58 0.63 4.50
C GLY A 10 -12.26 -0.12 4.32
N VAL A 11 -12.16 -1.26 5.01
CA VAL A 11 -11.01 -2.17 4.94
C VAL A 11 -11.46 -3.44 4.24
N PRO A 12 -10.74 -3.93 3.21
CA PRO A 12 -11.08 -5.20 2.57
C PRO A 12 -10.93 -6.36 3.56
N GLU A 13 -11.46 -7.53 3.22
CA GLU A 13 -11.20 -8.74 4.00
C GLU A 13 -9.74 -9.17 3.81
N LEU A 14 -8.99 -9.18 4.90
CA LEU A 14 -7.55 -9.43 4.96
C LEU A 14 -7.28 -10.43 6.09
N LYS A 15 -6.47 -11.44 5.78
CA LYS A 15 -5.87 -12.31 6.79
C LYS A 15 -4.46 -11.84 7.04
N LYS A 16 -3.95 -12.08 8.25
CA LYS A 16 -2.53 -11.85 8.56
C LYS A 16 -1.64 -12.70 7.64
N GLY A 17 -0.66 -12.07 7.00
CA GLY A 17 0.26 -12.70 6.06
C GLY A 17 -0.18 -12.66 4.59
N ASP A 18 -1.33 -12.05 4.28
CA ASP A 18 -1.78 -11.88 2.90
C ASP A 18 -0.92 -10.86 2.16
N LEU A 19 -0.60 -11.17 0.89
CA LEU A 19 -0.02 -10.20 -0.04
C LEU A 19 -1.10 -9.29 -0.60
N CYS A 20 -0.87 -7.98 -0.53
CA CYS A 20 -1.81 -6.97 -0.98
C CYS A 20 -1.12 -5.86 -1.79
N ALA A 21 -1.88 -5.27 -2.71
CA ALA A 21 -1.50 -4.05 -3.39
C ALA A 21 -1.90 -2.84 -2.52
N ILE A 22 -1.04 -1.83 -2.49
CA ILE A 22 -1.24 -0.58 -1.74
C ILE A 22 -1.65 0.49 -2.74
N MET A 23 -2.83 1.07 -2.52
CA MET A 23 -3.41 2.14 -3.34
C MET A 23 -3.37 3.45 -2.58
N CYS A 24 -3.26 4.57 -3.31
CA CYS A 24 -3.38 5.92 -2.76
C CYS A 24 -4.62 6.60 -3.32
N PRO A 25 -5.42 7.33 -2.53
CA PRO A 25 -6.49 8.16 -3.06
C PRO A 25 -5.99 9.07 -4.18
N GLY A 26 -6.73 9.12 -5.29
CA GLY A 26 -6.35 9.93 -6.46
C GLY A 26 -5.32 9.27 -7.39
N ASN A 27 -4.74 8.11 -7.06
CA ASN A 27 -3.92 7.33 -7.98
C ASN A 27 -4.62 6.00 -8.34
N PRO A 28 -5.02 5.78 -9.61
CA PRO A 28 -5.78 4.60 -9.99
C PRO A 28 -4.93 3.32 -10.06
N ALA A 29 -3.60 3.42 -9.97
CA ALA A 29 -2.69 2.28 -10.01
C ALA A 29 -1.91 2.10 -8.69
N PRO A 30 -1.51 0.86 -8.34
CA PRO A 30 -0.81 0.59 -7.08
C PRO A 30 0.53 1.32 -6.97
N VAL A 31 0.80 1.86 -5.79
CA VAL A 31 2.06 2.55 -5.45
C VAL A 31 3.08 1.61 -4.81
N ALA A 32 2.61 0.49 -4.25
CA ALA A 32 3.43 -0.48 -3.54
C ALA A 32 2.73 -1.84 -3.42
N VAL A 33 3.49 -2.85 -2.98
CA VAL A 33 3.01 -4.17 -2.56
C VAL A 33 3.49 -4.47 -1.15
N GLY A 34 2.69 -5.18 -0.38
CA GLY A 34 3.00 -5.48 1.02
C GLY A 34 2.35 -6.75 1.56
N GLU A 35 2.77 -7.12 2.76
CA GLU A 35 2.24 -8.25 3.52
C GLU A 35 1.49 -7.75 4.76
N THR A 36 0.26 -8.20 4.98
CA THR A 36 -0.56 -7.78 6.11
C THR A 36 0.00 -8.28 7.44
N ALA A 37 0.11 -7.38 8.42
CA ALA A 37 0.63 -7.68 9.75
C ALA A 37 -0.48 -8.18 10.71
N ILE A 38 -1.73 -7.83 10.43
CA ILE A 38 -2.93 -8.13 11.23
C ILE A 38 -4.11 -8.46 10.30
N ALA A 39 -5.14 -9.11 10.82
CA ALA A 39 -6.38 -9.38 10.08
C ALA A 39 -7.34 -8.17 10.14
N SER A 40 -8.33 -8.11 9.25
CA SER A 40 -9.31 -7.00 9.21
C SER A 40 -10.07 -6.82 10.52
N ASP A 41 -10.40 -7.91 11.21
CA ASP A 41 -11.08 -7.88 12.51
C ASP A 41 -10.23 -7.16 13.58
N ASP A 42 -8.91 -7.28 13.49
CA ASP A 42 -7.97 -6.66 14.42
C ASP A 42 -7.76 -5.16 14.13
N VAL A 43 -8.06 -4.69 12.91
CA VAL A 43 -7.82 -3.30 12.50
C VAL A 43 -8.64 -2.32 13.34
N PHE A 44 -9.92 -2.63 13.56
CA PHE A 44 -10.80 -1.81 14.39
C PHE A 44 -10.47 -1.94 15.88
N MET A 45 -10.05 -3.14 16.32
CA MET A 45 -9.64 -3.38 17.71
C MET A 45 -8.35 -2.65 18.09
N ALA A 46 -7.47 -2.38 17.11
CA ALA A 46 -6.22 -1.66 17.32
C ALA A 46 -6.40 -0.15 17.60
N GLY A 47 -7.63 0.38 17.54
CA GLY A 47 -7.92 1.79 17.84
C GLY A 47 -7.14 2.77 16.97
N GLY A 48 -6.89 2.39 15.70
CA GLY A 48 -6.12 3.19 14.74
C GLY A 48 -4.61 3.26 15.01
N LYS A 49 -4.07 2.46 15.94
CA LYS A 49 -2.63 2.48 16.28
C LYS A 49 -1.92 1.21 15.85
N GLY A 50 -0.66 1.35 15.46
CA GLY A 50 0.20 0.22 15.09
C GLY A 50 0.38 0.05 13.59
N ARG A 51 0.72 -1.16 13.17
CA ARG A 51 1.12 -1.48 11.79
C ARG A 51 0.04 -2.35 11.14
N LEU A 52 -0.50 -1.89 10.01
CA LEU A 52 -1.42 -2.69 9.18
C LEU A 52 -0.68 -3.74 8.36
N LEU A 53 0.44 -3.35 7.73
CA LEU A 53 1.20 -4.18 6.79
C LEU A 53 2.68 -3.82 6.79
N TYR A 54 3.50 -4.68 6.20
CA TYR A 54 4.88 -4.46 5.83
C TYR A 54 4.96 -4.17 4.33
N ALA A 55 5.44 -2.99 3.94
CA ALA A 55 5.71 -2.71 2.54
C ALA A 55 6.95 -3.52 2.09
N LEU A 56 6.80 -4.31 1.03
CA LEU A 56 7.84 -5.18 0.50
C LEU A 56 8.55 -4.54 -0.71
N HIS A 57 7.78 -3.87 -1.56
CA HIS A 57 8.30 -3.15 -2.73
C HIS A 57 7.41 -1.94 -3.02
N HIS A 58 8.01 -0.82 -3.44
CA HIS A 58 7.28 0.39 -3.76
C HIS A 58 7.88 1.13 -4.94
N TYR A 59 7.07 2.00 -5.55
CA TYR A 59 7.50 2.86 -6.64
C TYR A 59 8.75 3.67 -6.24
N ARG A 60 9.76 3.67 -7.14
CA ARG A 60 11.08 4.32 -6.97
C ARG A 60 12.00 3.73 -5.89
N ASP A 61 11.73 2.54 -5.36
CA ASP A 61 12.72 1.85 -4.53
C ASP A 61 13.90 1.29 -5.35
N CYS A 62 14.88 0.70 -4.66
CA CYS A 62 16.06 0.16 -5.33
C CYS A 62 15.71 -0.89 -6.39
N LEU A 63 14.71 -1.74 -6.13
CA LEU A 63 14.26 -2.78 -7.05
C LEU A 63 13.59 -2.15 -8.28
N TRP A 64 12.80 -1.09 -8.09
CA TRP A 64 12.19 -0.32 -9.18
C TRP A 64 13.23 0.34 -10.09
N GLY A 65 14.36 0.78 -9.52
CA GLY A 65 15.44 1.43 -10.25
C GLY A 65 16.45 0.49 -10.92
N LEU A 66 16.36 -0.82 -10.71
CA LEU A 66 17.28 -1.79 -11.34
C LEU A 66 17.18 -1.89 -12.87
N PRO A 67 15.98 -1.85 -13.50
CA PRO A 67 15.86 -1.91 -14.95
C PRO A 67 16.49 -0.68 -15.62
N GLU A 68 17.14 -0.87 -16.77
CA GLU A 68 17.76 0.22 -17.55
C GLU A 68 16.80 1.35 -17.94
N LYS A 69 15.50 1.05 -17.99
CA LYS A 69 14.43 2.01 -18.23
C LYS A 69 13.39 1.87 -17.12
N PRO A 70 13.41 2.76 -16.11
CA PRO A 70 12.36 2.82 -15.11
C PRO A 70 11.05 3.16 -15.83
N SER A 71 10.05 2.28 -15.71
CA SER A 71 8.71 2.59 -16.17
C SER A 71 7.93 3.31 -15.07
N VAL A 72 6.83 3.95 -15.46
CA VAL A 72 5.76 4.24 -14.51
C VAL A 72 5.02 2.93 -14.20
N PRO A 73 4.41 2.79 -13.01
CA PRO A 73 3.47 1.70 -12.75
C PRO A 73 2.35 1.71 -13.80
N ASN A 74 1.62 0.59 -13.88
CA ASN A 74 0.56 0.28 -14.85
C ASN A 74 -0.22 1.49 -15.42
N GLU A 75 -0.78 1.34 -16.62
CA GLU A 75 -1.54 2.39 -17.31
C GLU A 75 -2.50 3.16 -16.37
N GLY A 76 -2.39 4.49 -16.38
CA GLY A 76 -3.17 5.39 -15.53
C GLY A 76 -2.47 5.85 -14.25
N PHE A 77 -1.29 5.33 -13.90
CA PHE A 77 -0.56 5.79 -12.72
C PHE A 77 -0.25 7.29 -12.76
N LEU A 78 -0.62 8.00 -11.70
CA LEU A 78 -0.38 9.44 -11.57
C LEU A 78 0.80 9.69 -10.62
N GLU A 79 1.98 9.97 -11.17
CA GLU A 79 3.21 10.21 -10.38
C GLU A 79 3.04 11.34 -9.37
N ASP A 80 2.39 12.43 -9.77
CA ASP A 80 2.20 13.62 -8.94
C ASP A 80 1.21 13.39 -7.78
N ALA A 81 0.43 12.30 -7.83
CA ALA A 81 -0.49 11.90 -6.75
C ALA A 81 0.21 11.12 -5.63
N VAL A 82 1.48 10.74 -5.83
CA VAL A 82 2.29 10.06 -4.82
C VAL A 82 3.24 11.07 -4.21
N ALA A 83 3.00 11.45 -2.95
CA ALA A 83 3.93 12.31 -2.22
C ALA A 83 5.31 11.63 -2.13
N ALA A 84 6.36 12.37 -2.48
CA ALA A 84 7.76 11.95 -2.38
C ALA A 84 8.22 11.77 -0.93
#